data_AF-A0A8D2IX12-F1
#
_entry.id   AF-A0A8D2IX12-F1
#
_cell.length_a   1.000
_cell.length_b   1.000
_cell.length_c   1.000
_cell.angle_alpha   90.00
_cell.angle_beta   90.00
_cell.angle_gamma   90.00
#
_symmetry.space_group_name_H-M   'P 1'
#
loop_
_entity.id
_entity.type
_entity.pdbx_description
1 polymer ?
#
loop_
_entity_poly.entity_id
_entity_poly.type
_entity_poly.pdbx_seq_one_letter_code
_entity_poly.pdbx_strand_id
1 'polypeptide(L)'
;LHWPLDTEKTEAVDIYIMAQPLSGKWVHYGTEVTSGSGRLSYTLAEEKMLGIGMYPVRMVVRGDHTYAECFLTVVAKATPCVVFSIDGSFTASVSIMGSDPKVRAGAVDVVRHWQDSSFMIIYVTGRPDMQKHRVVAWLTQHNFPHGIVSFCDGLTHDPLRQKAAFLQGLQQEVTIVAAYGSTKDISVYSSLGLPPTQIHIVGRAVKKLQSQCQFLSDGYVAHLAQLEAASLAHSPKGTTRPTLGKGSYGCPAPVDFLRKQSQLLRSRGQSQAEREGPGNAQPRAKTRSVSVRYPSRTSTVKAERLAPASGPAQSCLCPGLWVLHETALVHLLCPG
;
A
#
# COMPACT_ATOMS: atom_id res chain seq x y z
N LEU A 1 -11.52 -3.40 4.31
CA LEU A 1 -10.49 -3.90 5.26
C LEU A 1 -10.38 -5.43 5.19
N HIS A 2 -9.26 -6.07 5.52
CA HIS A 2 -9.17 -7.54 5.68
C HIS A 2 -8.74 -7.81 7.10
N TRP A 3 -9.63 -8.25 7.96
CA TRP A 3 -9.22 -8.65 9.30
C TRP A 3 -9.30 -10.18 9.37
N PRO A 4 -8.31 -10.90 9.94
CA PRO A 4 -8.47 -12.33 10.15
C PRO A 4 -9.28 -12.48 11.44
N LEU A 5 -10.58 -12.20 11.36
CA LEU A 5 -11.52 -12.52 12.43
C LEU A 5 -11.99 -13.92 12.10
N ASP A 6 -11.66 -14.83 12.98
CA ASP A 6 -12.02 -16.23 12.91
C ASP A 6 -13.51 -16.39 13.23
N THR A 7 -14.41 -15.82 12.42
CA THR A 7 -15.84 -15.93 12.67
C THR A 7 -16.66 -15.76 11.40
N GLU A 8 -17.51 -16.75 11.12
CA GLU A 8 -18.68 -16.70 10.22
C GLU A 8 -19.76 -15.70 10.71
N LYS A 9 -19.37 -14.56 11.30
CA LYS A 9 -20.26 -13.54 11.85
C LYS A 9 -19.89 -12.17 11.28
N THR A 10 -20.89 -11.51 10.73
CA THR A 10 -20.85 -10.07 10.43
C THR A 10 -20.67 -9.30 11.73
N GLU A 11 -19.65 -8.45 11.82
CA GLU A 11 -19.35 -7.68 13.02
C GLU A 11 -19.46 -6.18 12.74
N ALA A 12 -19.99 -5.44 13.72
CA ALA A 12 -20.06 -3.99 13.66
C ALA A 12 -18.71 -3.39 14.06
N VAL A 13 -18.15 -2.55 13.20
CA VAL A 13 -16.83 -1.95 13.34
C VAL A 13 -16.95 -0.44 13.33
N ASP A 14 -16.49 0.20 14.41
CA ASP A 14 -16.39 1.66 14.50
C ASP A 14 -15.10 2.15 13.85
N ILE A 15 -15.22 3.19 13.04
CA ILE A 15 -14.12 3.79 12.27
C ILE A 15 -13.77 5.11 12.93
N TYR A 16 -12.53 5.22 13.40
CA TYR A 16 -11.96 6.43 13.96
C TYR A 16 -10.85 6.95 13.06
N ILE A 17 -10.84 8.24 12.76
CA ILE A 17 -9.76 8.88 12.00
C ILE A 17 -9.20 10.03 12.82
N MET A 18 -7.88 10.11 12.86
CA MET A 18 -7.18 11.25 13.44
C MET A 18 -7.05 12.35 12.37
N ALA A 19 -8.14 13.08 12.13
CA ALA A 19 -8.25 14.13 11.09
C ALA A 19 -7.23 15.28 11.29
N GLN A 20 -6.77 15.48 12.53
CA GLN A 20 -5.64 16.35 12.83
C GLN A 20 -4.53 15.53 13.50
N PRO A 21 -3.62 14.92 12.73
CA PRO A 21 -2.62 13.98 13.26
C PRO A 21 -1.78 14.56 14.40
N LEU A 22 -1.43 15.85 14.32
CA LEU A 22 -0.67 16.55 15.34
C LEU A 22 -1.42 16.65 16.68
N SER A 23 -2.75 16.70 16.67
CA SER A 23 -3.56 16.80 17.89
C SER A 23 -3.60 15.51 18.71
N GLY A 24 -3.39 14.35 18.07
CA GLY A 24 -3.58 13.05 18.74
C GLY A 24 -5.04 12.66 18.98
N LYS A 25 -6.01 13.48 18.56
CA LYS A 25 -7.43 13.24 18.82
C LYS A 25 -8.05 12.32 17.78
N TRP A 26 -8.61 11.20 18.24
CA TRP A 26 -9.43 10.30 17.44
C TRP A 26 -10.83 10.86 17.29
N VAL A 27 -11.33 10.94 16.05
CA VAL A 27 -12.70 11.37 15.74
C VAL A 27 -13.45 10.17 15.19
N HIS A 28 -14.65 9.91 15.70
CA HIS A 28 -15.53 8.87 15.17
C HIS A 28 -16.14 9.28 13.83
N TYR A 29 -15.92 8.49 12.79
CA TYR A 29 -16.39 8.74 11.43
C TYR A 29 -17.67 7.99 11.10
N GLY A 30 -17.82 6.77 11.58
CA GLY A 30 -19.01 5.96 11.35
C GLY A 30 -18.84 4.53 11.84
N THR A 31 -19.92 3.76 11.73
CA THR A 31 -19.96 2.34 12.04
C THR A 31 -20.39 1.59 10.81
N GLU A 32 -19.62 0.59 10.41
CA GLU A 32 -19.91 -0.26 9.26
C GLU A 32 -19.93 -1.73 9.70
N VAL A 33 -20.63 -2.56 8.94
CA VAL A 33 -20.70 -4.00 9.20
C VAL A 33 -19.79 -4.73 8.23
N THR A 34 -18.95 -5.63 8.75
CA THR A 34 -18.09 -6.46 7.89
C THR A 34 -18.93 -7.40 7.01
N SER A 35 -18.46 -7.64 5.79
CA SER A 35 -18.98 -8.70 4.92
C SER A 35 -18.74 -10.08 5.55
N GLY A 36 -19.41 -11.11 5.04
CA GLY A 36 -19.14 -12.51 5.42
C GLY A 36 -17.70 -12.98 5.10
N SER A 37 -16.91 -12.19 4.38
CA SER A 37 -15.48 -12.41 4.13
C SER A 37 -14.57 -11.50 4.99
N GLY A 38 -15.11 -10.88 6.04
CA GLY A 38 -14.38 -10.00 6.94
C GLY A 38 -14.05 -8.63 6.36
N ARG A 39 -14.72 -8.21 5.27
CA ARG A 39 -14.43 -6.95 4.58
C ARG A 39 -15.30 -5.78 4.98
N LEU A 40 -14.65 -4.67 5.30
CA LEU A 40 -15.29 -3.39 5.52
C LEU A 40 -15.11 -2.46 4.32
N SER A 41 -16.19 -1.79 3.89
CA SER A 41 -16.15 -0.67 2.95
C SER A 41 -16.81 0.52 3.61
N TYR A 42 -16.17 1.69 3.55
CA TYR A 42 -16.69 2.91 4.12
C TYR A 42 -16.48 4.07 3.16
N THR A 43 -17.54 4.83 2.91
CA THR A 43 -17.49 6.01 2.06
C THR A 43 -17.51 7.25 2.93
N LEU A 44 -16.52 8.13 2.75
CA LEU A 44 -16.47 9.40 3.45
C LEU A 44 -17.62 10.31 2.99
N ALA A 45 -18.37 10.84 3.95
CA ALA A 45 -19.36 11.88 3.69
C ALA A 45 -18.67 13.21 3.33
N GLU A 46 -19.33 14.05 2.54
CA GLU A 46 -18.76 15.28 1.98
C GLU A 46 -18.25 16.23 3.09
N GLU A 47 -19.01 16.34 4.18
CA GLU A 47 -18.68 17.14 5.36
C GLU A 47 -17.49 16.61 6.17
N LYS A 48 -17.06 15.36 5.92
CA LYS A 48 -15.93 14.70 6.59
C LYS A 48 -14.72 14.53 5.69
N MET A 49 -14.73 15.16 4.51
CA MET A 49 -13.64 15.10 3.56
C MET A 49 -12.33 15.60 4.17
N LEU A 50 -11.26 14.88 3.87
CA LEU A 50 -9.92 15.14 4.39
C LEU A 50 -9.10 15.82 3.30
N GLY A 51 -8.26 16.80 3.69
CA GLY A 51 -7.28 17.42 2.80
C GLY A 51 -6.17 16.44 2.38
N ILE A 52 -5.24 16.89 1.53
CA ILE A 52 -4.03 16.14 1.19
C ILE A 52 -3.24 15.87 2.47
N GLY A 53 -2.93 14.60 2.75
CA GLY A 53 -2.28 14.23 4.00
C GLY A 53 -2.32 12.74 4.31
N MET A 54 -1.59 12.35 5.35
CA MET A 54 -1.62 11.01 5.93
C MET A 54 -2.35 10.98 7.27
N TYR A 55 -3.44 10.23 7.35
CA TYR A 55 -4.32 10.20 8.51
C TYR A 55 -4.32 8.81 9.14
N PRO A 56 -3.90 8.66 10.40
CA PRO A 56 -4.12 7.43 11.15
C PRO A 56 -5.61 7.08 11.20
N VAL A 57 -5.92 5.83 10.90
CA VAL A 57 -7.28 5.26 11.00
C VAL A 57 -7.22 4.09 11.96
N ARG A 58 -8.15 4.06 12.92
CA ARG A 58 -8.33 2.97 13.86
C ARG A 58 -9.73 2.41 13.66
N MET A 59 -9.82 1.11 13.45
CA MET A 59 -11.08 0.40 13.31
C MET A 59 -11.25 -0.53 14.49
N VAL A 60 -12.33 -0.37 15.24
CA VAL A 60 -12.58 -1.06 16.51
C VAL A 60 -13.82 -1.93 16.37
N VAL A 61 -13.66 -3.23 16.61
CA VAL A 61 -14.75 -4.20 16.63
C VAL A 61 -15.60 -3.95 17.88
N ARG A 62 -16.91 -3.73 17.72
CA ARG A 62 -17.79 -3.44 18.86
C ARG A 62 -18.01 -4.63 19.79
N GLY A 63 -17.87 -5.86 19.28
CA GLY A 63 -18.13 -7.08 20.03
C GLY A 63 -17.11 -7.33 21.13
N ASP A 64 -15.81 -7.22 20.80
CA ASP A 64 -14.70 -7.59 21.68
C ASP A 64 -13.68 -6.46 21.88
N HIS A 65 -13.91 -5.29 21.29
CA HIS A 65 -13.01 -4.13 21.32
C HIS A 65 -11.61 -4.38 20.76
N THR A 66 -11.42 -5.44 19.98
CA THR A 66 -10.21 -5.61 19.18
C THR A 66 -10.13 -4.52 18.13
N TYR A 67 -8.91 -4.12 17.74
CA TYR A 67 -8.75 -3.01 16.81
C TYR A 67 -7.60 -3.17 15.82
N ALA A 68 -7.77 -2.52 14.68
CA ALA A 68 -6.85 -2.44 13.56
C ALA A 68 -6.41 -0.99 13.34
N GLU A 69 -5.12 -0.73 13.19
CA GLU A 69 -4.61 0.61 12.83
C GLU A 69 -3.91 0.65 11.48
N CYS A 70 -4.31 1.61 10.64
CA CYS A 70 -3.68 1.85 9.36
C CYS A 70 -3.52 3.35 9.08
N PHE A 71 -3.02 3.68 7.89
CA PHE A 71 -2.92 5.06 7.42
C PHE A 71 -3.74 5.23 6.15
N LEU A 72 -4.56 6.28 6.13
CA LEU A 72 -5.23 6.78 4.94
C LEU A 72 -4.35 7.87 4.32
N THR A 73 -4.03 7.75 3.03
CA THR A 73 -3.25 8.75 2.30
C THR A 73 -4.14 9.44 1.27
N VAL A 74 -4.33 10.74 1.44
CA VAL A 74 -5.06 11.60 0.49
C VAL A 74 -4.06 12.35 -0.35
N VAL A 75 -4.26 12.38 -1.68
CA VAL A 75 -3.32 12.98 -2.62
C VAL A 75 -4.02 13.94 -3.58
N ALA A 76 -3.24 14.75 -4.30
CA ALA A 76 -3.76 15.51 -5.43
C ALA A 76 -4.04 14.59 -6.61
N LYS A 77 -5.00 14.98 -7.47
CA LYS A 77 -5.18 14.33 -8.78
C LYS A 77 -3.87 14.37 -9.57
N ALA A 78 -3.60 13.31 -10.32
CA ALA A 78 -2.41 13.20 -11.17
C ALA A 78 -1.10 13.32 -10.38
N THR A 79 -1.11 12.96 -9.08
CA THR A 79 0.13 12.88 -8.30
C THR A 79 1.09 11.90 -9.00
N PRO A 80 2.33 12.30 -9.30
CA PRO A 80 3.26 11.44 -10.00
C PRO A 80 3.73 10.31 -9.07
N CYS A 81 3.69 9.09 -9.57
CA CYS A 81 4.04 7.90 -8.81
C CYS A 81 4.91 6.93 -9.59
N VAL A 82 5.63 6.10 -8.84
CA VAL A 82 6.48 5.04 -9.37
C VAL A 82 6.01 3.72 -8.80
N VAL A 83 5.74 2.76 -9.68
CA VAL A 83 5.26 1.44 -9.33
C VAL A 83 6.43 0.47 -9.27
N PHE A 84 6.51 -0.33 -8.22
CA PHE A 84 7.50 -1.37 -8.03
C PHE A 84 6.82 -2.71 -7.77
N SER A 85 6.95 -3.65 -8.70
CA SER A 85 6.68 -5.05 -8.39
C SER A 85 7.68 -5.56 -7.35
N ILE A 86 7.22 -6.31 -6.37
CA ILE A 86 8.09 -6.97 -5.39
C ILE A 86 8.60 -8.30 -5.97
N ASP A 87 7.68 -9.10 -6.53
CA ASP A 87 7.94 -10.49 -6.91
C ASP A 87 8.85 -10.60 -8.14
N GLY A 88 10.04 -11.18 -7.97
CA GLY A 88 11.02 -11.38 -9.04
C GLY A 88 11.82 -10.12 -9.42
N SER A 89 11.34 -8.96 -8.97
CA SER A 89 11.94 -7.64 -9.18
C SER A 89 12.94 -7.33 -8.06
N PHE A 90 12.47 -7.15 -6.81
CA PHE A 90 13.37 -6.97 -5.66
C PHE A 90 13.95 -8.27 -5.13
N THR A 91 13.16 -9.35 -5.17
CA THR A 91 13.59 -10.68 -4.75
C THR A 91 14.09 -11.48 -5.95
N ALA A 92 15.20 -12.20 -5.78
CA ALA A 92 15.68 -13.12 -6.81
C ALA A 92 14.90 -14.46 -6.83
N SER A 93 14.19 -14.80 -5.74
CA SER A 93 13.43 -16.04 -5.61
C SER A 93 11.96 -15.82 -5.23
N VAL A 94 11.13 -16.83 -5.49
CA VAL A 94 9.66 -16.81 -5.38
C VAL A 94 9.16 -17.27 -4.01
N SER A 95 10.03 -17.77 -3.11
CA SER A 95 9.60 -18.32 -1.82
C SER A 95 9.88 -17.37 -0.65
N ILE A 96 8.84 -16.68 -0.16
CA ILE A 96 8.76 -16.20 1.24
C ILE A 96 8.22 -17.33 2.17
N MET A 97 8.13 -18.56 1.64
CA MET A 97 7.83 -19.77 2.42
C MET A 97 9.09 -20.39 3.04
N GLY A 98 10.29 -19.91 2.68
CA GLY A 98 11.58 -20.39 3.17
C GLY A 98 12.42 -19.28 3.81
N SER A 99 13.74 -19.30 3.60
CA SER A 99 14.68 -18.27 4.08
C SER A 99 14.39 -16.89 3.47
N ASP A 100 14.69 -15.84 4.24
CA ASP A 100 14.60 -14.42 3.86
C ASP A 100 15.13 -14.19 2.43
N PRO A 101 14.28 -13.81 1.45
CA PRO A 101 14.73 -13.67 0.08
C PRO A 101 15.72 -12.52 -0.04
N LYS A 102 16.89 -12.81 -0.61
CA LYS A 102 17.95 -11.82 -0.78
C LYS A 102 17.49 -10.67 -1.69
N VAL A 103 17.68 -9.45 -1.20
CA VAL A 103 17.47 -8.21 -1.93
C VAL A 103 18.52 -8.06 -3.05
N ARG A 104 18.09 -7.65 -4.24
CA ARG A 104 19.03 -7.28 -5.31
C ARG A 104 19.79 -6.00 -4.94
N ALA A 105 21.10 -6.02 -5.13
CA ALA A 105 21.95 -4.85 -4.87
C ALA A 105 21.46 -3.62 -5.65
N GLY A 106 21.40 -2.46 -4.97
CA GLY A 106 20.93 -1.19 -5.53
C GLY A 106 19.41 -1.02 -5.61
N ALA A 107 18.60 -2.06 -5.34
CA ALA A 107 17.14 -1.96 -5.43
C ALA A 107 16.58 -0.91 -4.46
N VAL A 108 17.03 -0.95 -3.20
CA VAL A 108 16.61 0.00 -2.17
C VAL A 108 16.99 1.44 -2.55
N ASP A 109 18.17 1.62 -3.13
CA ASP A 109 18.70 2.94 -3.48
C ASP A 109 17.97 3.55 -4.68
N VAL A 110 17.58 2.74 -5.66
CA VAL A 110 16.69 3.20 -6.74
C VAL A 110 15.35 3.67 -6.18
N VAL A 111 14.73 2.92 -5.27
CA VAL A 111 13.46 3.36 -4.69
C VAL A 111 13.64 4.64 -3.87
N ARG A 112 14.76 4.76 -3.14
CA ARG A 112 15.09 5.95 -2.37
C ARG A 112 15.30 7.16 -3.27
N HIS A 113 15.99 7.00 -4.40
CA HIS A 113 16.16 8.04 -5.41
C HIS A 113 14.82 8.59 -5.91
N TRP A 114 13.87 7.71 -6.24
CA TRP A 114 12.52 8.13 -6.65
C TRP A 114 11.75 8.80 -5.51
N GLN A 115 11.87 8.28 -4.28
CA GLN A 115 11.27 8.92 -3.12
C GLN A 115 11.83 10.33 -2.93
N ASP A 116 13.15 10.51 -2.94
CA ASP A 116 13.84 11.78 -2.73
C ASP A 116 13.54 12.78 -3.86
N SER A 117 13.33 12.28 -5.08
CA SER A 117 12.88 13.05 -6.24
C SER A 117 11.39 13.41 -6.19
N SER A 118 10.72 13.22 -5.05
CA SER A 118 9.32 13.59 -4.84
C SER A 118 8.34 12.83 -5.75
N PHE A 119 8.50 11.50 -5.79
CA PHE A 119 7.49 10.61 -6.35
C PHE A 119 6.83 9.77 -5.26
N MET A 120 5.53 9.52 -5.42
CA MET A 120 4.82 8.58 -4.56
C MET A 120 5.24 7.14 -4.91
N ILE A 121 5.61 6.36 -3.89
CA ILE A 121 6.07 4.98 -4.07
C ILE A 121 4.90 4.02 -3.88
N ILE A 122 4.68 3.17 -4.88
CA ILE A 122 3.64 2.13 -4.86
C ILE A 122 4.28 0.77 -5.11
N TYR A 123 4.20 -0.10 -4.13
CA TYR A 123 4.60 -1.49 -4.22
C TYR A 123 3.41 -2.36 -4.63
N VAL A 124 3.65 -3.29 -5.55
CA VAL A 124 2.63 -4.26 -5.98
C VAL A 124 3.17 -5.68 -5.88
N THR A 125 2.42 -6.58 -5.27
CA THR A 125 2.78 -8.00 -5.17
C THR A 125 1.65 -8.91 -5.63
N GLY A 126 2.01 -10.03 -6.24
CA GLY A 126 1.10 -11.12 -6.56
C GLY A 126 0.80 -12.05 -5.37
N ARG A 127 1.32 -11.74 -4.17
CA ARG A 127 1.10 -12.52 -2.95
C ARG A 127 -0.29 -12.25 -2.39
N PRO A 128 -0.95 -13.28 -1.80
CA PRO A 128 -2.21 -13.09 -1.11
C PRO A 128 -2.02 -12.17 0.09
N ASP A 129 -3.02 -11.35 0.37
CA ASP A 129 -3.15 -10.49 1.54
C ASP A 129 -2.82 -11.18 2.87
N MET A 130 -3.15 -12.46 3.04
CA MET A 130 -2.76 -13.27 4.19
C MET A 130 -1.24 -13.30 4.48
N GLN A 131 -0.38 -12.93 3.50
CA GLN A 131 1.08 -12.81 3.67
C GLN A 131 1.55 -11.38 3.98
N LYS A 132 0.63 -10.43 4.18
CA LYS A 132 0.94 -9.00 4.35
C LYS A 132 2.01 -8.73 5.38
N HIS A 133 1.87 -9.24 6.60
CA HIS A 133 2.83 -8.98 7.69
C HIS A 133 4.24 -9.41 7.32
N ARG A 134 4.38 -10.55 6.64
CA ARG A 134 5.69 -11.03 6.19
C ARG A 134 6.30 -10.11 5.14
N VAL A 135 5.53 -9.68 4.15
CA VAL A 135 6.02 -8.80 3.08
C VAL A 135 6.37 -7.41 3.61
N VAL A 136 5.52 -6.84 4.47
CA VAL A 136 5.75 -5.52 5.07
C VAL A 136 6.93 -5.54 6.05
N ALA A 137 7.04 -6.58 6.86
CA ALA A 137 8.20 -6.78 7.75
C ALA A 137 9.48 -6.89 6.93
N TRP A 138 9.46 -7.65 5.83
CA TRP A 138 10.61 -7.78 4.93
C TRP A 138 11.03 -6.44 4.32
N LEU A 139 10.08 -5.65 3.78
CA LEU A 139 10.38 -4.30 3.26
C LEU A 139 11.02 -3.41 4.33
N THR A 140 10.51 -3.48 5.56
CA THR A 140 11.01 -2.69 6.69
C THR A 140 12.40 -3.13 7.12
N GLN A 141 12.61 -4.45 7.26
CA GLN A 141 13.89 -5.06 7.66
C GLN A 141 15.01 -4.70 6.69
N HIS A 142 14.70 -4.60 5.40
CA HIS A 142 15.65 -4.24 4.35
C HIS A 142 15.67 -2.73 4.03
N ASN A 143 15.06 -1.92 4.89
CA ASN A 143 15.06 -0.45 4.82
C ASN A 143 14.53 0.12 3.50
N PHE A 144 13.52 -0.53 2.91
CA PHE A 144 12.80 0.04 1.79
C PHE A 144 12.07 1.32 2.22
N PRO A 145 12.06 2.36 1.37
CA PRO A 145 11.23 3.53 1.57
C PRO A 145 9.78 3.19 1.86
N HIS A 146 9.12 3.99 2.70
CA HIS A 146 7.69 3.80 2.92
C HIS A 146 6.90 4.13 1.64
N GLY A 147 5.92 3.29 1.34
CA GLY A 147 5.03 3.42 0.21
C GLY A 147 3.75 2.63 0.42
N ILE A 148 2.81 2.78 -0.50
CA ILE A 148 1.57 2.00 -0.54
C ILE A 148 1.92 0.58 -0.99
N VAL A 149 1.37 -0.46 -0.37
CA VAL A 149 1.62 -1.86 -0.75
C VAL A 149 0.32 -2.55 -1.12
N SER A 150 0.17 -2.92 -2.40
CA SER A 150 -1.00 -3.66 -2.89
C SER A 150 -0.73 -5.16 -2.93
N PHE A 151 -1.69 -5.93 -2.43
CA PHE A 151 -1.70 -7.40 -2.41
C PHE A 151 -2.77 -7.96 -3.35
N CYS A 152 -2.65 -9.24 -3.69
CA CYS A 152 -3.75 -9.97 -4.29
C CYS A 152 -4.82 -10.26 -3.25
N ASP A 153 -6.06 -10.23 -3.73
CA ASP A 153 -7.23 -10.58 -2.96
C ASP A 153 -7.31 -12.11 -2.82
N GLY A 154 -7.01 -12.61 -1.61
CA GLY A 154 -7.07 -14.01 -1.27
C GLY A 154 -6.23 -14.92 -2.17
N LEU A 155 -6.57 -16.21 -2.17
CA LEU A 155 -5.94 -17.19 -3.05
C LEU A 155 -6.55 -17.08 -4.46
N THR A 156 -5.74 -16.61 -5.41
CA THR A 156 -6.13 -16.48 -6.82
C THR A 156 -5.25 -17.33 -7.72
N HIS A 157 -5.84 -17.88 -8.78
CA HIS A 157 -5.11 -18.56 -9.86
C HIS A 157 -4.48 -17.57 -10.86
N ASP A 158 -4.89 -16.29 -10.84
CA ASP A 158 -4.39 -15.26 -11.75
C ASP A 158 -4.05 -13.95 -11.00
N PRO A 159 -2.91 -13.94 -10.28
CA PRO A 159 -2.47 -12.76 -9.53
C PRO A 159 -2.06 -11.58 -10.43
N LEU A 160 -1.65 -11.85 -11.67
CA LEU A 160 -1.24 -10.79 -12.61
C LEU A 160 -2.44 -9.99 -13.10
N ARG A 161 -3.58 -10.65 -13.36
CA ARG A 161 -4.82 -9.95 -13.71
C ARG A 161 -5.33 -9.06 -12.59
N GLN A 162 -5.27 -9.52 -11.33
CA GLN A 162 -5.63 -8.68 -10.18
C GLN A 162 -4.70 -7.47 -10.04
N LYS A 163 -3.38 -7.67 -10.21
CA LYS A 163 -2.41 -6.57 -10.21
C LYS A 163 -2.72 -5.55 -11.33
N ALA A 164 -3.05 -6.01 -12.53
CA ALA A 164 -3.45 -5.13 -13.63
C ALA A 164 -4.71 -4.33 -13.32
N ALA A 165 -5.76 -4.99 -12.80
CA ALA A 165 -7.01 -4.33 -12.43
C ALA A 165 -6.81 -3.26 -11.35
N PHE A 166 -5.99 -3.53 -10.33
CA PHE A 166 -5.62 -2.55 -9.32
C PHE A 166 -4.94 -1.32 -9.93
N LEU A 167 -3.90 -1.54 -10.74
CA LEU A 167 -3.16 -0.44 -11.37
C LEU A 167 -4.01 0.36 -12.36
N GLN A 168 -4.95 -0.28 -13.05
CA GLN A 168 -5.87 0.38 -13.96
C GLN A 168 -6.85 1.30 -13.23
N GLY A 169 -7.38 0.88 -12.07
CA GLY A 169 -8.17 1.75 -11.20
C GLY A 169 -7.35 2.93 -10.68
N LEU A 170 -6.10 2.66 -10.30
CA LEU A 170 -5.17 3.64 -9.76
C LEU A 170 -4.81 4.73 -10.78
N GLN A 171 -4.60 4.36 -12.04
CA GLN A 171 -4.21 5.27 -13.13
C GLN A 171 -5.22 6.39 -13.41
N GLN A 172 -6.47 6.26 -12.93
CA GLN A 172 -7.47 7.32 -13.01
C GLN A 172 -7.17 8.49 -12.05
N GLU A 173 -6.45 8.20 -10.95
CA GLU A 173 -6.18 9.13 -9.86
C GLU A 173 -4.74 9.64 -9.85
N VAL A 174 -3.79 8.81 -10.27
CA VAL A 174 -2.34 9.12 -10.24
C VAL A 174 -1.69 8.96 -11.60
N THR A 175 -0.54 9.59 -11.77
CA THR A 175 0.25 9.48 -13.00
C THR A 175 1.44 8.56 -12.76
N ILE A 176 1.39 7.36 -13.33
CA ILE A 176 2.51 6.42 -13.28
C ILE A 176 3.60 6.92 -14.23
N VAL A 177 4.76 7.31 -13.69
CA VAL A 177 5.88 7.82 -14.50
C VAL A 177 6.90 6.74 -14.86
N ALA A 178 6.98 5.70 -14.03
CA ALA A 178 7.86 4.57 -14.22
C ALA A 178 7.30 3.35 -13.49
N ALA A 179 7.48 2.17 -14.09
CA ALA A 179 7.06 0.90 -13.54
C ALA A 179 8.22 -0.09 -13.57
N TYR A 180 8.60 -0.60 -12.41
CA TYR A 180 9.70 -1.54 -12.23
C TYR A 180 9.16 -2.93 -11.96
N GLY A 181 9.63 -3.93 -12.69
CA GLY A 181 9.19 -5.29 -12.46
C GLY A 181 10.10 -6.37 -13.02
N SER A 182 9.55 -7.58 -13.05
CA SER A 182 10.16 -8.74 -13.68
C SER A 182 9.55 -8.97 -15.07
N THR A 183 10.07 -9.93 -15.82
CA THR A 183 9.52 -10.31 -17.13
C THR A 183 8.02 -10.67 -17.08
N LYS A 184 7.52 -11.11 -15.91
CA LYS A 184 6.09 -11.42 -15.69
C LYS A 184 5.20 -10.18 -15.68
N ASP A 185 5.75 -9.02 -15.32
CA ASP A 185 5.00 -7.78 -15.15
C ASP A 185 4.90 -6.97 -16.46
N ILE A 186 5.61 -7.36 -17.52
CA ILE A 186 5.60 -6.65 -18.82
C ILE A 186 4.18 -6.54 -19.37
N SER A 187 3.45 -7.65 -19.44
CA SER A 187 2.07 -7.64 -19.98
C SER A 187 1.13 -6.80 -19.12
N VAL A 188 1.33 -6.80 -17.80
CA VAL A 188 0.56 -5.96 -16.86
C VAL A 188 0.78 -4.49 -17.21
N TYR A 189 2.02 -4.04 -17.30
CA TYR A 189 2.34 -2.64 -17.56
C TYR A 189 1.97 -2.20 -18.99
N SER A 190 2.20 -3.05 -19.99
CA SER A 190 1.77 -2.77 -21.36
C SER A 190 0.25 -2.65 -21.49
N SER A 191 -0.52 -3.45 -20.73
CA SER A 191 -2.00 -3.37 -20.75
C SER A 191 -2.56 -2.06 -20.18
N LEU A 192 -1.76 -1.37 -19.35
CA LEU A 192 -2.07 -0.04 -18.82
C LEU A 192 -1.76 1.09 -19.83
N GLY A 193 -1.18 0.76 -20.98
CA GLY A 193 -0.74 1.73 -21.98
C GLY A 193 0.55 2.45 -21.61
N LEU A 194 1.35 1.93 -20.68
CA LEU A 194 2.65 2.53 -20.35
C LEU A 194 3.61 2.36 -21.54
N PRO A 195 4.31 3.44 -21.95
CA PRO A 195 5.29 3.35 -23.03
C PRO A 195 6.49 2.48 -22.61
N PRO A 196 7.15 1.79 -23.56
CA PRO A 196 8.32 0.95 -23.28
C PRO A 196 9.47 1.65 -22.56
N THR A 197 9.57 2.98 -22.67
CA THR A 197 10.58 3.81 -21.99
C THR A 197 10.35 3.96 -20.49
N GLN A 198 9.11 3.74 -20.02
CA GLN A 198 8.74 3.82 -18.60
C GLN A 198 8.67 2.44 -17.92
N ILE A 199 8.78 1.36 -18.70
CA ILE A 199 8.73 -0.01 -18.19
C ILE A 199 10.16 -0.52 -17.99
N HIS A 200 10.60 -0.67 -16.75
CA HIS A 200 11.94 -1.11 -16.39
C HIS A 200 11.94 -2.54 -15.84
N ILE A 201 12.60 -3.46 -16.55
CA ILE A 201 12.56 -4.89 -16.22
C ILE A 201 13.93 -5.39 -15.81
N VAL A 202 14.05 -5.86 -14.58
CA VAL A 202 15.33 -6.40 -14.07
C VAL A 202 15.57 -7.82 -14.57
N GLY A 203 16.82 -8.09 -14.93
CA GLY A 203 17.28 -9.41 -15.38
C GLY A 203 17.73 -9.43 -16.83
N ARG A 204 17.99 -10.64 -17.33
CA ARG A 204 18.54 -10.83 -18.68
C ARG A 204 17.56 -10.37 -19.75
N ALA A 205 18.05 -9.56 -20.70
CA ALA A 205 17.28 -9.15 -21.85
C ALA A 205 16.77 -10.36 -22.66
N VAL A 206 15.47 -10.32 -23.00
CA VAL A 206 14.82 -11.30 -23.87
C VAL A 206 14.53 -10.61 -25.19
N LYS A 207 15.20 -11.04 -26.28
CA LYS A 207 15.13 -10.41 -27.61
C LYS A 207 13.69 -10.12 -28.08
N LYS A 208 12.77 -11.05 -27.85
CA LYS A 208 11.35 -10.93 -28.24
C LYS A 208 10.59 -9.80 -27.52
N LEU A 209 11.06 -9.39 -26.34
CA LEU A 209 10.39 -8.43 -25.46
C LEU A 209 11.13 -7.09 -25.39
N GLN A 210 12.23 -6.95 -26.12
CA GLN A 210 13.12 -5.78 -26.05
C GLN A 210 12.46 -4.50 -26.56
N SER A 211 11.49 -4.59 -27.48
CA SER A 211 10.70 -3.45 -27.93
C SER A 211 9.61 -3.01 -26.94
N GLN A 212 9.34 -3.80 -25.91
CA GLN A 212 8.23 -3.56 -24.97
C GLN A 212 8.68 -2.96 -23.65
N CYS A 213 9.99 -2.93 -23.36
CA CYS A 213 10.51 -2.45 -22.09
C CYS A 213 12.00 -2.07 -22.15
N GLN A 214 12.47 -1.36 -21.14
CA GLN A 214 13.89 -1.16 -20.84
C GLN A 214 14.40 -2.28 -19.93
N PHE A 215 15.31 -3.12 -20.42
CA PHE A 215 15.93 -4.15 -19.61
C PHE A 215 17.08 -3.59 -18.77
N LEU A 216 17.00 -3.79 -17.45
CA LEU A 216 18.09 -3.51 -16.51
C LEU A 216 19.02 -4.72 -16.42
N SER A 217 19.73 -5.00 -17.52
CA SER A 217 20.61 -6.19 -17.64
C SER A 217 21.79 -6.15 -16.66
N ASP A 218 22.31 -4.94 -16.40
CA ASP A 218 23.41 -4.70 -15.46
C ASP A 218 22.93 -4.48 -14.01
N GLY A 219 21.62 -4.65 -13.77
CA GLY A 219 20.99 -4.52 -12.46
C GLY A 219 20.71 -3.08 -12.02
N TYR A 220 20.22 -2.94 -10.77
CA TYR A 220 19.77 -1.65 -10.25
C TYR A 220 20.90 -0.66 -9.97
N VAL A 221 22.12 -1.12 -9.67
CA VAL A 221 23.26 -0.23 -9.40
C VAL A 221 23.63 0.59 -10.64
N ALA A 222 23.76 -0.08 -11.80
CA ALA A 222 24.02 0.61 -13.06
C ALA A 222 22.86 1.53 -13.45
N HIS A 223 21.62 1.08 -13.22
CA HIS A 223 20.43 1.90 -13.47
C HIS A 223 20.38 3.16 -12.60
N LEU A 224 20.74 3.05 -11.32
CA LEU A 224 20.80 4.21 -10.42
C LEU A 224 21.76 5.28 -10.94
N ALA A 225 22.96 4.87 -11.38
CA ALA A 225 23.93 5.80 -11.97
C ALA A 225 23.36 6.51 -13.22
N GLN A 226 22.54 5.83 -14.02
CA GLN A 226 21.86 6.43 -15.17
C GLN A 226 20.80 7.46 -14.72
N LEU A 227 20.01 7.14 -13.69
CA LEU A 227 19.02 8.06 -13.13
C LEU A 227 19.67 9.33 -12.55
N GLU A 228 20.77 9.17 -11.82
CA GLU A 228 21.55 10.28 -11.25
C GLU A 228 22.17 11.15 -12.35
N ALA A 229 22.76 10.53 -13.38
CA ALA A 229 23.30 11.25 -14.53
C ALA A 229 22.20 12.03 -15.28
N ALA A 230 21.02 11.44 -15.45
CA ALA A 230 19.89 12.11 -16.07
C ALA A 230 19.41 13.31 -15.21
N SER A 231 19.33 13.15 -13.89
CA SER A 231 18.94 14.23 -12.97
C SER A 231 19.92 15.40 -13.02
N LEU A 232 21.22 15.13 -13.06
CA LEU A 232 22.27 16.15 -13.20
C LEU A 232 22.23 16.87 -14.56
N ALA A 233 21.92 16.15 -15.64
CA ALA A 233 21.81 16.72 -16.98
C ALA A 233 20.58 17.64 -17.14
N HIS A 234 19.50 17.36 -16.43
CA HIS A 234 18.28 18.17 -16.43
C HIS A 234 18.30 19.29 -15.38
N SER A 235 19.33 19.35 -14.53
CA SER A 235 19.56 20.50 -13.66
C SER A 235 20.15 21.65 -14.51
N PRO A 236 19.51 22.83 -14.56
CA PRO A 236 20.02 23.92 -15.38
C PRO A 236 21.42 24.29 -14.92
N LYS A 237 22.39 24.32 -15.85
CA LYS A 237 23.71 24.91 -15.64
C LYS A 237 23.55 26.43 -15.45
N GLY A 238 23.12 26.82 -14.25
CA GLY A 238 23.06 28.19 -13.79
C GLY A 238 24.36 28.56 -13.08
N THR A 239 24.98 29.63 -13.58
CA THR A 239 26.20 30.30 -13.16
C THR A 239 26.51 30.24 -11.66
N THR A 240 27.79 30.01 -11.32
CA THR A 240 28.35 30.16 -9.97
C THR A 240 27.90 31.48 -9.34
N ARG A 241 27.11 31.42 -8.26
CA ARG A 241 26.85 32.55 -7.35
C ARG A 241 27.15 32.08 -5.92
N PRO A 242 27.83 32.91 -5.09
CA PRO A 242 28.44 32.43 -3.86
C PRO A 242 27.39 32.17 -2.79
N THR A 243 27.77 31.29 -1.86
CA THR A 243 27.06 30.91 -0.64
C THR A 243 26.55 32.12 0.16
N LEU A 244 25.23 32.25 0.33
CA LEU A 244 24.60 32.74 1.57
C LEU A 244 23.09 32.44 1.58
N GLY A 245 22.62 31.81 2.66
CA GLY A 245 21.19 31.80 3.04
C GLY A 245 20.42 30.51 2.74
N LYS A 246 20.32 29.62 3.73
CA LYS A 246 19.23 28.64 3.84
C LYS A 246 17.89 29.39 3.87
N GLY A 247 17.22 29.48 2.73
CA GLY A 247 15.87 30.00 2.59
C GLY A 247 14.99 28.97 1.89
N SER A 248 14.37 28.07 2.66
CA SER A 248 13.39 27.10 2.17
C SER A 248 12.06 27.81 1.87
N TYR A 249 11.97 28.50 0.73
CA TYR A 249 10.71 29.07 0.20
C TYR A 249 10.27 28.42 -1.11
N GLY A 250 10.73 27.19 -1.38
CA GLY A 250 10.04 26.34 -2.34
C GLY A 250 8.80 25.76 -1.67
N CYS A 251 7.60 25.95 -2.24
CA CYS A 251 6.44 25.13 -1.88
C CYS A 251 6.85 23.66 -2.02
N PRO A 252 6.88 22.87 -0.93
CA PRO A 252 7.22 21.45 -1.02
C PRO A 252 6.23 20.79 -1.98
N ALA A 253 6.68 19.88 -2.83
CA ALA A 253 5.76 19.10 -3.64
C ALA A 253 4.75 18.40 -2.69
N PRO A 254 3.48 18.19 -3.08
CA PRO A 254 2.49 17.55 -2.21
C PRO A 254 2.98 16.26 -1.57
N VAL A 255 3.83 15.50 -2.26
CA VAL A 255 4.43 14.26 -1.73
C VAL A 255 5.57 14.49 -0.72
N ASP A 256 6.28 15.62 -0.76
CA ASP A 256 7.27 15.98 0.27
C ASP A 256 6.57 16.24 1.60
N PHE A 257 5.39 16.87 1.54
CA PHE A 257 4.55 17.06 2.70
C PHE A 257 4.13 15.70 3.30
N LEU A 258 3.66 14.76 2.47
CA LEU A 258 3.34 13.40 2.91
C LEU A 258 4.55 12.69 3.52
N ARG A 259 5.75 12.84 2.92
CA ARG A 259 6.99 12.25 3.44
C ARG A 259 7.34 12.79 4.83
N LYS A 260 7.31 14.11 5.02
CA LYS A 260 7.59 14.76 6.31
C LYS A 260 6.57 14.36 7.37
N GLN A 261 5.29 14.35 7.00
CA GLN A 261 4.21 13.92 7.88
C GLN A 261 4.39 12.45 8.31
N SER A 262 4.75 11.57 7.38
CA SER A 262 5.07 10.16 7.65
C SER A 262 6.20 10.00 8.68
N GLN A 263 7.27 10.80 8.56
CA GLN A 263 8.39 10.80 9.51
C GLN A 263 7.96 11.23 10.92
N LEU A 264 7.15 12.29 11.04
CA LEU A 264 6.64 12.78 12.32
C LEU A 264 5.71 11.76 13.01
N LEU A 265 4.85 11.11 12.24
CA LEU A 265 3.96 10.06 12.74
C LEU A 265 4.74 8.87 13.28
N ARG A 266 5.85 8.49 12.63
CA ARG A 266 6.74 7.42 13.11
C ARG A 266 7.40 7.75 14.44
N SER A 267 8.00 8.94 14.57
CA SER A 267 8.68 9.33 15.81
C SER A 267 7.74 9.32 17.02
N ARG A 268 6.44 9.57 16.81
CA ARG A 268 5.44 9.57 17.87
C ARG A 268 5.00 8.17 18.31
N GLY A 269 4.92 7.23 17.37
CA GLY A 269 4.54 5.83 17.66
C GLY A 269 5.49 5.14 18.63
N GLN A 270 6.80 5.43 18.57
CA GLN A 270 7.77 4.92 19.54
C GLN A 270 7.59 5.52 20.93
N SER A 271 7.25 6.81 21.05
CA SER A 271 7.14 7.51 22.34
C SER A 271 5.88 7.16 23.13
N GLN A 272 4.84 6.63 22.49
CA GLN A 272 3.57 6.28 23.14
C GLN A 272 3.54 4.84 23.65
N ALA A 273 4.29 3.92 23.02
CA ALA A 273 4.43 2.53 23.45
C ALA A 273 5.15 2.36 24.81
N GLU A 274 5.93 3.36 25.26
CA GLU A 274 6.64 3.33 26.54
C GLU A 274 5.92 4.03 27.70
N ARG A 275 4.73 4.64 27.47
CA ARG A 275 4.02 5.42 28.51
C ARG A 275 2.74 4.80 29.07
N GLU A 276 2.30 3.67 28.55
CA GLU A 276 1.16 2.92 29.12
C GLU A 276 1.62 1.59 29.69
N GLY A 277 2.19 1.63 30.90
CA GLY A 277 2.37 0.45 31.73
C GLY A 277 2.20 0.81 33.20
N PRO A 278 1.16 0.31 33.90
CA PRO A 278 1.16 0.30 35.34
C PRO A 278 1.92 -0.94 35.82
N GLY A 279 2.94 -0.73 36.65
CA GLY A 279 3.63 -1.81 37.34
C GLY A 279 2.71 -2.47 38.37
N ASN A 280 2.74 -3.81 38.44
CA ASN A 280 3.11 -4.54 39.65
C ASN A 280 3.36 -6.03 39.32
N ALA A 281 4.31 -6.65 40.03
CA ALA A 281 4.69 -8.07 39.99
C ALA A 281 3.51 -8.96 40.48
N GLN A 282 3.33 -10.29 40.27
CA GLN A 282 4.19 -11.46 39.99
C GLN A 282 3.23 -12.73 39.83
N PRO A 283 3.65 -14.03 39.83
CA PRO A 283 3.69 -14.88 38.62
C PRO A 283 2.85 -16.19 38.60
N ARG A 284 2.76 -16.78 37.39
CA ARG A 284 2.73 -18.24 37.04
C ARG A 284 1.40 -19.03 37.17
N ALA A 285 0.88 -19.49 36.02
CA ALA A 285 0.43 -20.88 35.81
C ALA A 285 0.35 -21.25 34.31
N LYS A 286 1.03 -22.35 33.94
CA LYS A 286 0.86 -23.09 32.68
C LYS A 286 -0.46 -23.87 32.75
N THR A 287 -1.15 -24.13 31.64
CA THR A 287 -1.75 -25.46 31.30
C THR A 287 -2.33 -25.53 29.87
N ARG A 288 -1.72 -26.43 29.09
CA ARG A 288 -2.22 -27.45 28.14
C ARG A 288 -3.45 -27.20 27.25
N SER A 289 -3.17 -27.39 25.96
CA SER A 289 -4.04 -27.86 24.88
C SER A 289 -4.96 -29.04 25.25
N VAL A 290 -6.23 -28.98 24.84
CA VAL A 290 -7.10 -30.15 24.66
C VAL A 290 -7.93 -29.95 23.39
N SER A 291 -7.74 -30.85 22.42
CA SER A 291 -8.64 -31.01 21.27
C SER A 291 -9.88 -31.78 21.67
N VAL A 292 -11.06 -31.38 21.18
CA VAL A 292 -12.24 -32.25 21.15
C VAL A 292 -12.87 -32.18 19.77
N ARG A 293 -13.19 -33.36 19.22
CA ARG A 293 -13.74 -33.61 17.89
C ARG A 293 -15.18 -34.15 18.02
N TYR A 294 -15.93 -34.00 16.91
CA TYR A 294 -17.19 -34.67 16.48
C TYR A 294 -18.54 -34.02 16.86
N PRO A 295 -19.65 -34.33 16.15
CA PRO A 295 -19.82 -34.78 14.75
C PRO A 295 -20.89 -33.99 13.95
N SER A 296 -20.91 -34.29 12.64
CA SER A 296 -21.89 -33.97 11.60
C SER A 296 -23.38 -34.14 11.95
N ARG A 297 -24.23 -33.23 11.45
CA ARG A 297 -25.60 -33.55 11.02
C ARG A 297 -26.09 -32.63 9.90
N THR A 298 -26.62 -33.30 8.88
CA THR A 298 -27.34 -32.80 7.70
C THR A 298 -28.62 -32.04 8.04
N SER A 299 -28.91 -30.96 7.31
CA SER A 299 -30.27 -30.68 6.84
C SER A 299 -30.28 -29.68 5.68
N THR A 300 -30.93 -30.09 4.60
CA THR A 300 -31.31 -29.33 3.40
C THR A 300 -32.45 -28.35 3.70
N VAL A 301 -32.32 -27.10 3.27
CA VAL A 301 -33.47 -26.24 2.94
C VAL A 301 -33.14 -25.39 1.71
N LYS A 302 -34.05 -25.42 0.73
CA LYS A 302 -34.05 -24.64 -0.52
C LYS A 302 -34.24 -23.14 -0.24
N ALA A 303 -33.59 -22.29 -1.01
CA ALA A 303 -34.03 -20.90 -1.18
C ALA A 303 -34.01 -20.52 -2.67
N GLU A 304 -35.10 -19.86 -3.04
CA GLU A 304 -35.58 -19.58 -4.37
C GLU A 304 -34.91 -18.34 -4.97
N ARG A 305 -34.96 -18.28 -6.30
CA ARG A 305 -34.33 -17.29 -7.17
C ARG A 305 -35.24 -16.08 -7.31
N LEU A 306 -34.72 -14.86 -7.11
CA LEU A 306 -35.27 -13.64 -7.70
C LEU A 306 -34.14 -12.68 -8.10
N ALA A 307 -34.19 -12.24 -9.35
CA ALA A 307 -33.32 -11.25 -9.97
C ALA A 307 -34.20 -10.07 -10.47
N PRO A 308 -33.65 -9.04 -11.15
CA PRO A 308 -33.16 -7.81 -10.56
C PRO A 308 -34.03 -6.60 -10.95
N ALA A 309 -33.87 -5.47 -10.27
CA ALA A 309 -34.41 -4.18 -10.71
C ALA A 309 -33.29 -3.15 -10.91
N SER A 310 -33.26 -2.64 -12.14
CA SER A 310 -32.39 -1.62 -12.73
C SER A 310 -32.80 -0.18 -12.36
N GLY A 311 -31.84 0.74 -12.32
CA GLY A 311 -32.11 2.18 -12.43
C GLY A 311 -30.92 3.08 -12.05
N PRO A 312 -30.47 4.00 -12.92
CA PRO A 312 -29.22 4.76 -12.75
C PRO A 312 -29.44 6.09 -12.02
N ALA A 313 -28.41 6.63 -11.36
CA ALA A 313 -28.34 8.04 -10.99
C ALA A 313 -26.93 8.59 -11.21
N GLN A 314 -26.86 9.59 -12.10
CA GLN A 314 -25.70 10.39 -12.45
C GLN A 314 -25.62 11.68 -11.61
N SER A 315 -24.39 12.18 -11.43
CA SER A 315 -23.96 13.58 -11.17
C SER A 315 -24.19 14.12 -9.74
N CYS A 316 -23.31 14.90 -9.07
CA CYS A 316 -22.36 15.98 -9.45
C CYS A 316 -21.16 16.04 -8.45
N LEU A 317 -19.89 16.05 -8.87
CA LEU A 317 -18.94 17.18 -9.04
C LEU A 317 -18.63 18.08 -7.81
N CYS A 318 -17.53 17.76 -7.11
CA CYS A 318 -16.56 18.74 -6.61
C CYS A 318 -15.18 18.44 -7.26
N PRO A 319 -14.52 19.41 -7.93
CA PRO A 319 -13.28 19.17 -8.66
C PRO A 319 -12.04 19.34 -7.77
N GLY A 320 -11.19 18.31 -7.64
CA GLY A 320 -9.76 18.52 -7.39
C GLY A 320 -9.11 17.76 -6.23
N LEU A 321 -9.84 16.96 -5.46
CA LEU A 321 -9.27 16.24 -4.32
C LEU A 321 -9.68 14.76 -4.38
N TRP A 322 -8.69 13.87 -4.53
CA TRP A 322 -8.94 12.44 -4.62
C TRP A 322 -8.26 11.74 -3.46
N VAL A 323 -9.07 11.07 -2.66
CA VAL A 323 -8.55 10.09 -1.73
C VAL A 323 -7.98 8.98 -2.60
N LEU A 324 -6.68 8.72 -2.50
CA LEU A 324 -6.11 7.47 -3.00
C LEU A 324 -6.63 6.36 -2.10
N HIS A 325 -7.86 5.97 -2.39
CA HIS A 325 -8.51 4.83 -1.80
C HIS A 325 -8.14 3.61 -2.64
N GLU A 326 -7.84 2.51 -1.97
CA GLU A 326 -7.68 1.20 -2.58
C GLU A 326 -8.97 0.85 -3.36
N THR A 327 -9.04 1.19 -4.65
CA THR A 327 -10.13 0.76 -5.56
C THR A 327 -9.89 -0.63 -6.15
N ALA A 328 -8.94 -1.39 -5.59
CA ALA A 328 -9.20 -2.79 -5.34
C ALA A 328 -9.48 -2.89 -3.85
N LEU A 329 -10.73 -3.17 -3.46
CA LEU A 329 -11.08 -3.88 -2.22
C LEU A 329 -10.07 -3.64 -1.10
N VAL A 330 -10.32 -2.63 -0.26
CA VAL A 330 -9.55 -2.43 0.97
C VAL A 330 -9.46 -3.78 1.66
N HIS A 331 -8.26 -4.31 1.75
CA HIS A 331 -7.89 -5.52 2.48
C HIS A 331 -6.84 -5.13 3.51
N LEU A 332 -7.20 -4.16 4.35
CA LEU A 332 -6.40 -3.76 5.50
C LEU A 332 -6.39 -4.86 6.57
N LEU A 333 -5.39 -5.74 6.47
CA LEU A 333 -4.85 -6.51 7.59
C LEU A 333 -3.98 -5.61 8.45
N CYS A 334 -4.31 -5.51 9.73
CA CYS A 334 -3.47 -4.89 10.75
C CYS A 334 -2.81 -5.97 11.63
N PRO A 335 -1.74 -5.62 12.36
CA PRO A 335 -0.91 -6.54 13.13
C PRO A 335 -1.69 -7.21 14.25
N GLY A 336 -1.61 -8.53 14.33
CA GLY A 336 -1.51 -9.19 15.64
C GLY A 336 -0.05 -9.17 16.07
#